data_AF-A0A952UTZ4-F1
#
_entry.id   AF-A0A952UTZ4-F1
#
_cell.length_a   1.000
_cell.length_b   1.000
_cell.length_c   1.000
_cell.angle_alpha   90.00
_cell.angle_beta   90.00
_cell.angle_gamma   90.00
#
_symmetry.space_group_name_H-M   'P 1'
#
loop_
_entity.id
_entity.type
_entity.pdbx_description
1 polymer ?
#
loop_
_entity_poly.entity_id
_entity_poly.type
_entity_poly.pdbx_seq_one_letter_code
_entity_poly.pdbx_strand_id
1 'polypeptide(L)'
;MRPRQVSAVNGARRPARVGAATGGRPYQRAAWLLAPAAFVLACASAPRPQVLSQADQVAESPQAAAARAEAPQAFEHAESLRRRAEAAHEAGDPAAAAILSERAIAAYSHAFVLVRLRRAEERLAAARAELKTRETALAKLDEEHVALERDAEALELKLKVARDRVPRAPLGPADPRREEARLISARALVAEARLLCVSAWMLDAERPGLKDQVASVETLGQSLEAKTQGAAAAPVDAALTARAACLSQLTQVRRAATTGDPSSPAADRLLEALSARGGLEPRREDTGVTATLRAVFQGDKPTPAALEALEALAKIAKANPRFPLLVVVHDARADERAKDLARRLEAFGAPRVEARGVGDRLPLVPKGTPGAASKNVRVEVIFVSPLN
;
A
#
# COMPACT_ATOMS: atom_id res chain seq x y z
N MET A 1 2.37 -24.42 4.94
CA MET A 1 2.81 -23.78 3.70
C MET A 1 2.39 -24.63 2.51
N ARG A 2 1.31 -24.26 1.83
CA ARG A 2 0.86 -24.92 0.60
C ARG A 2 1.34 -24.09 -0.60
N PRO A 3 1.87 -24.70 -1.67
CA PRO A 3 2.31 -23.95 -2.84
C PRO A 3 1.09 -23.34 -3.56
N ARG A 4 1.14 -22.02 -3.77
CA ARG A 4 0.23 -21.28 -4.66
C ARG A 4 0.38 -21.85 -6.07
N GLN A 5 -0.66 -22.52 -6.56
CA GLN A 5 -0.81 -22.82 -7.98
C GLN A 5 -0.96 -21.50 -8.73
N VAL A 6 0.05 -21.15 -9.52
CA VAL A 6 0.00 -20.07 -10.50
C VAL A 6 -0.82 -20.59 -11.67
N SER A 7 -2.10 -20.22 -11.74
CA SER A 7 -2.92 -20.47 -12.92
C SER A 7 -2.38 -19.64 -14.07
N ALA A 8 -1.74 -20.33 -15.02
CA ALA A 8 -1.29 -19.78 -16.27
C ALA A 8 -2.47 -19.15 -17.02
N VAL A 9 -2.35 -17.86 -17.31
CA VAL A 9 -3.22 -17.13 -18.24
C VAL A 9 -3.00 -17.73 -19.63
N ASN A 10 -3.96 -18.56 -20.06
CA ASN A 10 -3.94 -19.20 -21.36
C ASN A 10 -3.94 -18.16 -22.47
N GLY A 11 -2.87 -18.20 -23.26
CA GLY A 11 -2.67 -17.36 -24.43
C GLY A 11 -3.73 -17.58 -25.51
N ALA A 12 -3.99 -16.48 -26.22
CA ALA A 12 -4.86 -16.37 -27.37
C ALA A 12 -4.62 -17.50 -28.39
N ARG A 13 -5.61 -18.39 -28.56
CA ARG A 13 -5.70 -19.26 -29.75
C ARG A 13 -6.26 -18.44 -30.91
N ARG A 14 -5.39 -18.18 -31.89
CA ARG A 14 -5.78 -17.71 -33.23
C ARG A 14 -6.69 -18.75 -33.90
N PRO A 15 -7.71 -18.34 -34.68
CA PRO A 15 -8.51 -19.28 -35.46
C PRO A 15 -7.69 -19.89 -36.60
N ALA A 16 -7.82 -21.21 -36.76
CA ALA A 16 -7.31 -21.95 -37.90
C ALA A 16 -8.03 -21.49 -39.17
N ARG A 17 -7.27 -21.10 -40.20
CA ARG A 17 -7.74 -20.98 -41.58
C ARG A 17 -8.17 -22.38 -42.06
N VAL A 18 -9.47 -22.56 -42.30
CA VAL A 18 -9.98 -23.74 -43.00
C VAL A 18 -9.84 -23.48 -44.50
N GLY A 19 -9.29 -24.50 -45.18
CA GLY A 19 -8.78 -24.45 -46.53
C GLY A 19 -9.86 -24.22 -47.59
N ALA A 20 -9.41 -23.58 -48.66
CA ALA A 20 -10.06 -23.55 -49.95
C ALA A 20 -10.19 -24.99 -50.50
N ALA A 21 -11.41 -25.40 -50.86
CA ALA A 21 -11.66 -26.58 -51.66
C ALA A 21 -12.11 -26.13 -53.05
N THR A 22 -11.15 -26.08 -53.98
CA THR A 22 -11.35 -25.99 -55.43
C THR A 22 -11.91 -27.33 -55.92
N GLY A 23 -13.23 -27.40 -56.12
CA GLY A 23 -13.90 -28.52 -56.77
C GLY A 23 -14.32 -28.16 -58.19
N GLY A 24 -13.45 -28.40 -59.16
CA GLY A 24 -13.83 -28.37 -60.57
C GLY A 24 -14.72 -29.56 -60.92
N ARG A 25 -15.80 -29.32 -61.65
CA ARG A 25 -16.57 -30.37 -62.33
C ARG A 25 -16.87 -30.01 -63.78
N PRO A 26 -16.83 -31.02 -64.67
CA PRO A 26 -16.62 -30.84 -66.11
C PRO A 26 -17.90 -30.51 -66.89
N TYR A 27 -17.67 -29.84 -68.01
CA TYR A 27 -18.58 -29.63 -69.13
C TYR A 27 -19.22 -30.96 -69.59
N GLN A 28 -20.54 -31.07 -69.49
CA GLN A 28 -21.32 -32.00 -70.30
C GLN A 28 -22.10 -31.23 -71.35
N ARG A 29 -21.69 -31.43 -72.59
CA ARG A 29 -22.41 -31.08 -73.82
C ARG A 29 -23.50 -32.12 -74.04
N ALA A 30 -24.76 -31.68 -74.19
CA ALA A 30 -25.82 -32.44 -74.82
C ALA A 30 -26.80 -31.42 -75.44
N ALA A 31 -26.75 -31.23 -76.76
CA ALA A 31 -27.78 -31.69 -77.71
C ALA A 31 -29.14 -30.98 -77.45
N TRP A 32 -29.40 -29.80 -78.02
CA TRP A 32 -29.98 -29.62 -79.37
C TRP A 32 -30.97 -30.73 -79.77
N LEU A 33 -32.24 -30.53 -79.40
CA LEU A 33 -33.39 -31.01 -80.15
C LEU A 33 -34.46 -29.91 -80.19
N LEU A 34 -34.74 -29.47 -81.42
CA LEU A 34 -35.76 -28.52 -81.82
C LEU A 34 -37.16 -29.11 -81.61
N ALA A 35 -38.05 -28.35 -80.99
CA ALA A 35 -39.50 -28.53 -81.09
C ALA A 35 -40.19 -27.15 -81.11
N PRO A 36 -40.88 -26.78 -82.20
CA PRO A 36 -41.65 -25.55 -82.28
C PRO A 36 -43.12 -25.85 -81.93
N ALA A 37 -43.62 -25.35 -80.80
CA ALA A 37 -45.05 -25.42 -80.49
C ALA A 37 -45.50 -24.28 -79.55
N ALA A 38 -46.49 -23.53 -80.05
CA ALA A 38 -47.44 -22.69 -79.31
C ALA A 38 -46.93 -21.41 -78.60
N PHE A 39 -46.88 -20.30 -79.35
CA PHE A 39 -47.04 -18.95 -78.81
C PHE A 39 -48.48 -18.78 -78.28
N VAL A 40 -48.68 -19.10 -77.01
CA VAL A 40 -49.75 -18.48 -76.20
C VAL A 40 -49.08 -17.32 -75.48
N LEU A 41 -49.58 -16.10 -75.69
CA LEU A 41 -49.14 -14.86 -75.04
C LEU A 41 -49.30 -14.99 -73.52
N ALA A 42 -48.32 -15.62 -72.87
CA ALA A 42 -48.18 -15.60 -71.43
C ALA A 42 -47.72 -14.19 -71.06
N CYS A 43 -48.56 -13.45 -70.34
CA CYS A 43 -48.13 -12.30 -69.57
C CYS A 43 -47.12 -12.80 -68.52
N ALA A 44 -45.87 -12.97 -68.92
CA ALA A 44 -44.79 -13.27 -68.01
C ALA A 44 -44.73 -12.12 -67.02
N SER A 45 -44.95 -12.42 -65.74
CA SER A 45 -44.81 -11.44 -64.66
C SER A 45 -43.44 -10.78 -64.77
N ALA A 46 -43.38 -9.46 -64.52
CA ALA A 46 -42.13 -8.75 -64.51
C ALA A 46 -41.13 -9.48 -63.59
N PRO A 47 -39.87 -9.65 -63.99
CA PRO A 47 -38.90 -10.40 -63.18
C PRO A 47 -38.76 -9.78 -61.79
N ARG A 48 -38.74 -10.62 -60.75
CA ARG A 48 -38.61 -10.17 -59.35
C ARG A 48 -37.31 -9.37 -59.17
N PRO A 49 -37.35 -8.14 -58.65
CA PRO A 49 -36.15 -7.36 -58.41
C PRO A 49 -35.18 -8.11 -57.48
N GLN A 50 -33.88 -8.15 -57.83
CA GLN A 50 -32.88 -8.84 -57.01
C GLN A 50 -32.83 -8.32 -55.57
N VAL A 51 -33.02 -7.00 -55.37
CA VAL A 51 -33.02 -6.37 -54.04
C VAL A 51 -34.16 -6.88 -53.15
N LEU A 52 -35.30 -7.26 -53.72
CA LEU A 52 -36.40 -7.87 -52.96
C LEU A 52 -36.00 -9.25 -52.42
N SER A 53 -35.33 -10.07 -53.24
CA SER A 53 -34.78 -11.36 -52.78
C SER A 53 -33.68 -11.20 -51.72
N GLN A 54 -32.89 -10.12 -51.78
CA GLN A 54 -31.91 -9.80 -50.74
C GLN A 54 -32.60 -9.40 -49.43
N ALA A 55 -33.68 -8.62 -49.50
CA ALA A 55 -34.47 -8.26 -48.32
C ALA A 55 -35.08 -9.49 -47.63
N ASP A 56 -35.52 -10.50 -48.39
CA ASP A 56 -35.97 -11.80 -47.84
C ASP A 56 -34.83 -12.55 -47.15
N GLN A 57 -33.66 -12.63 -47.78
CA GLN A 57 -32.48 -13.26 -47.17
C GLN A 57 -32.07 -12.58 -45.86
N VAL A 58 -32.17 -11.24 -45.79
CA VAL A 58 -31.89 -10.50 -44.55
C VAL A 58 -32.95 -10.79 -43.49
N ALA A 59 -34.23 -10.89 -43.86
CA ALA A 59 -35.34 -11.21 -42.95
C ALA A 59 -35.22 -12.62 -42.35
N GLU A 60 -34.66 -13.58 -43.09
CA GLU A 60 -34.45 -14.96 -42.63
C GLU A 60 -33.12 -15.14 -41.86
N SER A 61 -32.31 -14.09 -41.73
CA SER A 61 -31.00 -14.18 -41.08
C SER A 61 -31.10 -14.39 -39.56
N PRO A 62 -30.09 -15.00 -38.92
CA PRO A 62 -30.02 -15.08 -37.45
C PRO A 62 -30.05 -13.71 -36.76
N GLN A 63 -29.55 -12.67 -37.43
CA GLN A 63 -29.58 -11.28 -36.95
C GLN A 63 -31.01 -10.72 -36.93
N ALA A 64 -31.85 -11.09 -37.90
CA ALA A 64 -33.28 -10.76 -37.91
C ALA A 64 -34.03 -11.43 -36.75
N ALA A 65 -33.75 -12.70 -36.45
CA ALA A 65 -34.32 -13.37 -35.27
C ALA A 65 -33.92 -12.65 -33.96
N ALA A 66 -32.65 -12.25 -33.82
CA ALA A 66 -32.19 -11.48 -32.66
C ALA A 66 -32.84 -10.09 -32.60
N ALA A 67 -32.98 -9.40 -33.73
CA ALA A 67 -33.64 -8.09 -33.82
C ALA A 67 -35.13 -8.16 -33.46
N ARG A 68 -35.82 -9.21 -33.88
CA ARG A 68 -37.22 -9.46 -33.50
C ARG A 68 -37.38 -9.59 -31.98
N ALA A 69 -36.44 -10.26 -31.31
CA ALA A 69 -36.47 -10.45 -29.86
C ALA A 69 -36.03 -9.20 -29.08
N GLU A 70 -34.93 -8.56 -29.50
CA GLU A 70 -34.25 -7.53 -28.70
C GLU A 70 -34.58 -6.09 -29.13
N ALA A 71 -35.05 -5.89 -30.36
CA ALA A 71 -35.43 -4.59 -30.94
C ALA A 71 -36.74 -4.69 -31.79
N PRO A 72 -37.85 -5.18 -31.21
CA PRO A 72 -39.06 -5.56 -31.96
C PRO A 72 -39.66 -4.41 -32.78
N GLN A 73 -39.66 -3.18 -32.26
CA GLN A 73 -40.22 -2.03 -32.97
C GLN A 73 -39.46 -1.70 -34.27
N ALA A 74 -38.13 -1.75 -34.24
CA ALA A 74 -37.30 -1.50 -35.42
C ALA A 74 -37.40 -2.65 -36.43
N PHE A 75 -37.51 -3.88 -35.93
CA PHE A 75 -37.74 -5.06 -36.76
C PHE A 75 -39.10 -5.02 -37.48
N GLU A 76 -40.19 -4.71 -36.76
CA GLU A 76 -41.53 -4.58 -37.36
C GLU A 76 -41.60 -3.46 -38.40
N HIS A 77 -40.84 -2.37 -38.23
CA HIS A 77 -40.72 -1.34 -39.25
C HIS A 77 -40.08 -1.87 -40.54
N ALA A 78 -39.00 -2.65 -40.40
CA ALA A 78 -38.34 -3.30 -41.54
C ALA A 78 -39.26 -4.30 -42.25
N GLU A 79 -40.00 -5.13 -41.49
CA GLU A 79 -40.99 -6.07 -42.04
C GLU A 79 -42.15 -5.36 -42.74
N SER A 80 -42.62 -4.23 -42.21
CA SER A 80 -43.64 -3.41 -42.86
C SER A 80 -43.18 -2.88 -44.23
N LEU A 81 -41.93 -2.40 -44.32
CA LEU A 81 -41.34 -1.96 -45.59
C LEU A 81 -41.18 -3.13 -46.58
N ARG A 82 -40.76 -4.30 -46.10
CA ARG A 82 -40.66 -5.52 -46.92
C ARG A 82 -42.01 -5.96 -47.48
N ARG A 83 -43.05 -6.04 -46.64
CA ARG A 83 -44.42 -6.36 -47.08
C ARG A 83 -44.95 -5.37 -48.12
N ARG A 84 -44.64 -4.08 -47.96
CA ARG A 84 -44.99 -3.05 -48.97
C ARG A 84 -44.23 -3.21 -50.27
N ALA A 85 -42.97 -3.65 -50.22
CA ALA A 85 -42.17 -3.95 -51.42
C ALA A 85 -42.75 -5.15 -52.20
N GLU A 86 -43.17 -6.20 -51.49
CA GLU A 86 -43.86 -7.36 -52.07
C GLU A 86 -45.15 -6.92 -52.79
N ALA A 87 -46.00 -6.15 -52.10
CA ALA A 87 -47.26 -5.65 -52.65
C ALA A 87 -47.05 -4.75 -53.89
N ALA A 88 -46.00 -3.92 -53.92
CA ALA A 88 -45.67 -3.10 -55.09
C ALA A 88 -45.22 -3.97 -56.29
N HIS A 89 -44.49 -5.05 -56.03
CA HIS A 89 -44.10 -6.00 -57.07
C HIS A 89 -45.29 -6.74 -57.67
N GLU A 90 -46.20 -7.23 -56.81
CA GLU A 90 -47.45 -7.88 -57.23
C GLU A 90 -48.36 -6.95 -58.05
N ALA A 91 -48.32 -5.64 -57.76
CA ALA A 91 -49.04 -4.61 -58.52
C ALA A 91 -48.38 -4.24 -59.87
N GLY A 92 -47.24 -4.84 -60.22
CA GLY A 92 -46.53 -4.56 -61.48
C GLY A 92 -45.68 -3.29 -61.46
N ASP A 93 -45.31 -2.76 -60.29
CA ASP A 93 -44.41 -1.61 -60.14
C ASP A 93 -43.02 -2.05 -59.61
N PRO A 94 -42.11 -2.50 -60.49
CA PRO A 94 -40.79 -2.98 -60.08
C PRO A 94 -39.88 -1.87 -59.55
N ALA A 95 -40.12 -0.60 -59.92
CA ALA A 95 -39.32 0.53 -59.46
C ALA A 95 -39.65 0.86 -58.00
N ALA A 96 -40.94 0.93 -57.65
CA ALA A 96 -41.36 1.12 -56.26
C ALA A 96 -40.95 -0.07 -55.38
N ALA A 97 -41.07 -1.31 -55.88
CA ALA A 97 -40.62 -2.51 -55.19
C ALA A 97 -39.13 -2.43 -54.84
N ALA A 98 -38.27 -2.07 -55.80
CA ALA A 98 -36.82 -1.92 -55.57
C ALA A 98 -36.50 -0.88 -54.48
N ILE A 99 -37.11 0.31 -54.56
CA ILE A 99 -36.89 1.39 -53.56
C ILE A 99 -37.34 0.95 -52.16
N LEU A 100 -38.49 0.28 -52.05
CA LEU A 100 -39.01 -0.21 -50.77
C LEU A 100 -38.14 -1.34 -50.20
N SER A 101 -37.59 -2.22 -51.05
CA SER A 101 -36.64 -3.26 -50.64
C SER A 101 -35.34 -2.68 -50.11
N GLU A 102 -34.75 -1.67 -50.75
CA GLU A 102 -33.55 -0.98 -50.24
C GLU A 102 -33.82 -0.35 -48.86
N ARG A 103 -34.96 0.30 -48.70
CA ARG A 103 -35.39 0.87 -47.41
C ARG A 103 -35.59 -0.21 -46.35
N ALA A 104 -36.15 -1.36 -46.71
CA ALA A 104 -36.29 -2.49 -45.79
C ALA A 104 -34.93 -3.02 -45.32
N ILE A 105 -33.95 -3.18 -46.22
CA ILE A 105 -32.59 -3.60 -45.89
C ILE A 105 -31.90 -2.59 -44.95
N ALA A 106 -32.07 -1.29 -45.21
CA ALA A 106 -31.57 -0.24 -44.32
C ALA A 106 -32.23 -0.29 -42.93
N ALA A 107 -33.54 -0.52 -42.87
CA ALA A 107 -34.28 -0.66 -41.61
C ALA A 107 -33.84 -1.91 -40.81
N TYR A 108 -33.59 -3.05 -41.47
CA TYR A 108 -32.99 -4.22 -40.81
C TYR A 108 -31.60 -3.93 -40.25
N SER A 109 -30.75 -3.26 -41.03
CA SER A 109 -29.42 -2.87 -40.60
C SER A 109 -29.47 -1.98 -39.35
N HIS A 110 -30.41 -1.03 -39.31
CA HIS A 110 -30.66 -0.22 -38.12
C HIS A 110 -31.10 -1.08 -36.92
N ALA A 111 -32.04 -2.01 -37.11
CA ALA A 111 -32.45 -2.93 -36.04
C ALA A 111 -31.27 -3.75 -35.51
N PHE A 112 -30.36 -4.24 -36.38
CA PHE A 112 -29.17 -4.99 -35.96
C PHE A 112 -28.20 -4.13 -35.14
N VAL A 113 -28.05 -2.85 -35.47
CA VAL A 113 -27.23 -1.90 -34.70
C VAL A 113 -27.83 -1.70 -33.30
N LEU A 114 -29.15 -1.59 -33.18
CA LEU A 114 -29.81 -1.46 -31.88
C LEU A 114 -29.60 -2.69 -30.99
N VAL A 115 -29.71 -3.91 -31.55
CA VAL A 115 -29.38 -5.15 -30.84
C VAL A 115 -27.94 -5.12 -30.32
N ARG A 116 -26.98 -4.76 -31.18
CA ARG A 116 -25.57 -4.65 -30.78
C ARG A 116 -25.35 -3.62 -29.68
N LEU A 117 -26.03 -2.47 -29.75
CA LEU A 117 -25.94 -1.41 -28.76
C LEU A 117 -26.46 -1.90 -27.40
N ARG A 118 -27.66 -2.47 -27.36
CA ARG A 118 -28.25 -3.05 -26.14
C ARG A 118 -27.32 -4.08 -25.49
N ARG A 119 -26.77 -5.02 -26.27
CA ARG A 119 -25.80 -6.01 -25.77
C ARG A 119 -24.50 -5.38 -25.27
N ALA A 120 -24.08 -4.25 -25.84
CA ALA A 120 -22.92 -3.50 -25.35
C ALA A 120 -23.23 -2.81 -24.02
N GLU A 121 -24.43 -2.23 -23.87
CA GLU A 121 -24.90 -1.62 -22.63
C GLU A 121 -25.05 -2.64 -21.51
N GLU A 122 -25.62 -3.81 -21.77
CA GLU A 122 -25.73 -4.91 -20.80
C GLU A 122 -24.35 -5.40 -20.33
N ARG A 123 -23.39 -5.57 -21.26
CA ARG A 123 -22.01 -5.92 -20.91
C ARG A 123 -21.32 -4.82 -20.09
N LEU A 124 -21.55 -3.55 -20.43
CA LEU A 124 -21.00 -2.42 -19.68
C LEU A 124 -21.58 -2.37 -18.26
N ALA A 125 -22.90 -2.59 -18.12
CA ALA A 125 -23.56 -2.64 -16.82
C ALA A 125 -23.02 -3.79 -15.95
N ALA A 126 -22.89 -4.99 -16.52
CA ALA A 126 -22.30 -6.14 -15.84
C ALA A 126 -20.85 -5.89 -15.40
N ALA A 127 -20.02 -5.33 -16.29
CA ALA A 127 -18.63 -5.01 -15.99
C ALA A 127 -18.50 -3.94 -14.87
N ARG A 128 -19.37 -2.93 -14.85
CA ARG A 128 -19.42 -1.92 -13.78
C ARG A 128 -19.84 -2.53 -12.44
N ALA A 129 -20.82 -3.43 -12.45
CA ALA A 129 -21.24 -4.15 -11.24
C ALA A 129 -20.09 -5.01 -10.69
N GLU A 130 -19.40 -5.76 -11.56
CA GLU A 130 -18.24 -6.56 -11.19
C GLU A 130 -17.08 -5.70 -10.65
N LEU A 131 -16.79 -4.56 -11.28
CA LEU A 131 -15.78 -3.62 -10.80
C LEU A 131 -16.08 -3.16 -9.38
N LYS A 132 -17.31 -2.72 -9.11
CA LYS A 132 -17.73 -2.29 -7.77
C LYS A 132 -17.57 -3.40 -6.73
N THR A 133 -17.95 -4.64 -7.08
CA THR A 133 -17.74 -5.80 -6.20
C THR A 133 -16.26 -6.02 -5.91
N ARG A 134 -15.39 -5.92 -6.92
CA ARG A 134 -13.94 -6.07 -6.74
C ARG A 134 -13.33 -4.95 -5.90
N GLU A 135 -13.76 -3.70 -6.10
CA GLU A 135 -13.34 -2.57 -5.27
C GLU A 135 -13.72 -2.76 -3.79
N THR A 136 -14.95 -3.21 -3.51
CA THR A 136 -15.36 -3.53 -2.13
C THR A 136 -14.56 -4.68 -1.53
N ALA A 137 -14.23 -5.71 -2.32
CA ALA A 137 -13.40 -6.81 -1.86
C ALA A 137 -11.96 -6.37 -1.58
N LEU A 138 -11.40 -5.49 -2.42
CA LEU A 138 -10.06 -4.92 -2.22
C LEU A 138 -10.02 -4.08 -0.94
N ALA A 139 -10.98 -3.17 -0.75
CA ALA A 139 -11.06 -2.35 0.46
C ALA A 139 -11.13 -3.21 1.73
N LYS A 140 -11.90 -4.30 1.71
CA LYS A 140 -11.98 -5.25 2.82
C LYS A 140 -10.63 -5.96 3.07
N LEU A 141 -9.95 -6.39 2.01
CA LEU A 141 -8.63 -7.03 2.13
C LEU A 141 -7.59 -6.06 2.69
N ASP A 142 -7.64 -4.79 2.31
CA ASP A 142 -6.75 -3.76 2.84
C ASP A 142 -7.01 -3.53 4.34
N GLU A 143 -8.27 -3.49 4.77
CA GLU A 143 -8.64 -3.43 6.19
C GLU A 143 -8.14 -4.66 6.97
N GLU A 144 -8.29 -5.87 6.40
CA GLU A 144 -7.79 -7.12 6.99
C GLU A 144 -6.25 -7.14 7.09
N HIS A 145 -5.55 -6.65 6.07
CA HIS A 145 -4.09 -6.58 6.05
C HIS A 145 -3.57 -5.66 7.16
N VAL A 146 -4.14 -4.46 7.25
CA VAL A 146 -3.77 -3.49 8.28
C VAL A 146 -4.06 -4.02 9.69
N ALA A 147 -5.16 -4.76 9.89
CA ALA A 147 -5.44 -5.41 11.16
C ALA A 147 -4.40 -6.49 11.50
N LEU A 148 -4.01 -7.31 10.51
CA LEU A 148 -3.02 -8.37 10.69
C LEU A 148 -1.62 -7.83 10.99
N GLU A 149 -1.21 -6.74 10.34
CA GLU A 149 0.07 -6.08 10.61
C GLU A 149 0.14 -5.58 12.06
N ARG A 150 -0.93 -4.94 12.56
CA ARG A 150 -1.01 -4.51 13.96
C ARG A 150 -0.94 -5.68 14.93
N ASP A 151 -1.62 -6.78 14.63
CA ASP A 151 -1.57 -8.00 15.44
C ASP A 151 -0.17 -8.60 15.47
N ALA A 152 0.55 -8.58 14.33
CA ALA A 152 1.92 -9.04 14.23
C ALA A 152 2.86 -8.17 15.09
N GLU A 153 2.81 -6.84 14.94
CA GLU A 153 3.62 -5.91 15.76
C GLU A 153 3.33 -6.05 17.26
N ALA A 154 2.05 -6.21 17.62
CA ALA A 154 1.66 -6.43 19.01
C ALA A 154 2.20 -7.74 19.58
N LEU A 155 2.24 -8.82 18.77
CA LEU A 155 2.81 -10.10 19.14
C LEU A 155 4.34 -10.04 19.23
N GLU A 156 5.01 -9.38 18.30
CA GLU A 156 6.46 -9.16 18.34
C GLU A 156 6.87 -8.40 19.60
N LEU A 157 6.14 -7.35 19.96
CA LEU A 157 6.39 -6.59 21.18
C LEU A 157 6.15 -7.44 22.44
N LYS A 158 5.07 -8.24 22.47
CA LYS A 158 4.82 -9.19 23.57
C LYS A 158 5.97 -10.20 23.69
N LEU A 159 6.45 -10.75 22.58
CA LEU A 159 7.55 -11.70 22.54
C LEU A 159 8.86 -11.05 23.04
N LYS A 160 9.14 -9.80 22.63
CA LYS A 160 10.31 -9.04 23.11
C LYS A 160 10.26 -8.83 24.62
N VAL A 161 9.13 -8.36 25.16
CA VAL A 161 8.96 -8.18 26.61
C VAL A 161 9.05 -9.52 27.35
N ALA A 162 8.46 -10.59 26.83
CA ALA A 162 8.53 -11.91 27.45
C ALA A 162 9.97 -12.44 27.46
N ARG A 163 10.70 -12.30 26.34
CA ARG A 163 12.11 -12.69 26.21
C ARG A 163 13.02 -11.92 27.16
N ASP A 164 12.79 -10.62 27.33
CA ASP A 164 13.55 -9.77 28.24
C ASP A 164 13.27 -10.10 29.71
N ARG A 165 12.11 -10.69 30.02
CA ARG A 165 11.71 -11.12 31.39
C ARG A 165 12.10 -12.54 31.76
N VAL A 166 12.59 -13.37 30.82
CA VAL A 166 12.98 -14.75 31.12
C VAL A 166 14.05 -14.72 32.23
N PRO A 167 13.80 -15.33 33.41
CA PRO A 167 14.78 -15.40 34.47
C PRO A 167 16.04 -16.08 33.95
N ARG A 168 17.16 -15.38 34.05
CA ARG A 168 18.47 -15.93 33.70
C ARG A 168 19.10 -16.46 34.97
N ALA A 169 19.80 -17.59 34.85
CA ALA A 169 20.68 -18.03 35.93
C ALA A 169 21.65 -16.87 36.24
N PRO A 170 21.82 -16.49 37.51
CA PRO A 170 22.72 -15.42 37.89
C PRO A 170 24.09 -15.65 37.27
N LEU A 171 24.64 -14.61 36.65
CA LEU A 171 25.97 -14.71 36.09
C LEU A 171 26.97 -14.84 37.25
N GLY A 172 27.58 -16.01 37.36
CA GLY A 172 28.70 -16.23 38.28
C GLY A 172 29.90 -15.33 37.95
N PRO A 173 30.91 -15.30 38.85
CA PRO A 173 32.12 -14.51 38.64
C PRO A 173 32.80 -14.90 37.31
N ALA A 174 33.25 -13.91 36.55
CA ALA A 174 34.04 -14.11 35.35
C ALA A 174 35.47 -13.56 35.51
N ASP A 175 36.33 -13.80 34.51
CA ASP A 175 37.64 -13.16 34.49
C ASP A 175 37.52 -11.63 34.36
N PRO A 176 38.57 -10.87 34.73
CA PRO A 176 38.50 -9.40 34.79
C PRO A 176 38.09 -8.73 33.47
N ARG A 177 38.51 -9.27 32.31
CA ARG A 177 38.14 -8.71 31.00
C ARG A 177 36.66 -8.88 30.72
N ARG A 178 36.10 -10.04 31.09
CA ARG A 178 34.65 -10.28 30.99
C ARG A 178 33.85 -9.40 31.95
N GLU A 179 34.32 -9.18 33.17
CA GLU A 179 33.66 -8.25 34.12
C GLU A 179 33.67 -6.80 33.63
N GLU A 180 34.77 -6.35 33.01
CA GLU A 180 34.83 -5.04 32.38
C GLU A 180 33.80 -4.91 31.23
N ALA A 181 33.71 -5.92 30.35
CA ALA A 181 32.71 -5.95 29.28
C ALA A 181 31.27 -5.97 29.81
N ARG A 182 31.02 -6.69 30.91
CA ARG A 182 29.72 -6.69 31.60
C ARG A 182 29.41 -5.31 32.18
N LEU A 183 30.39 -4.61 32.75
CA LEU A 183 30.19 -3.26 33.30
C LEU A 183 29.85 -2.25 32.20
N ILE A 184 30.56 -2.29 31.07
CA ILE A 184 30.23 -1.47 29.89
C ILE A 184 28.82 -1.76 29.41
N SER A 185 28.46 -3.05 29.30
CA SER A 185 27.11 -3.47 28.90
C SER A 185 26.04 -3.01 29.89
N ALA A 186 26.27 -3.12 31.19
CA ALA A 186 25.34 -2.67 32.22
C ALA A 186 25.10 -1.14 32.15
N ARG A 187 26.16 -0.35 31.90
CA ARG A 187 26.05 1.11 31.72
C ARG A 187 25.26 1.48 30.47
N ALA A 188 25.48 0.77 29.36
CA ALA A 188 24.69 0.92 28.13
C ALA A 188 23.21 0.61 28.38
N LEU A 189 22.91 -0.53 29.00
CA LEU A 189 21.54 -0.95 29.32
C LEU A 189 20.82 0.04 30.24
N VAL A 190 21.49 0.60 31.24
CA VAL A 190 20.91 1.63 32.11
C VAL A 190 20.68 2.94 31.35
N ALA A 191 21.57 3.33 30.44
CA ALA A 191 21.34 4.49 29.58
C ALA A 191 20.09 4.28 28.70
N GLU A 192 19.94 3.12 28.08
CA GLU A 192 18.72 2.76 27.32
C GLU A 192 17.48 2.76 28.22
N ALA A 193 17.56 2.19 29.42
CA ALA A 193 16.45 2.19 30.39
C ALA A 193 16.00 3.61 30.73
N ARG A 194 16.94 4.54 30.96
CA ARG A 194 16.65 5.96 31.19
C ARG A 194 15.88 6.56 30.02
N LEU A 195 16.33 6.34 28.78
CA LEU A 195 15.66 6.87 27.58
C LEU A 195 14.23 6.32 27.43
N LEU A 196 14.03 5.02 27.69
CA LEU A 196 12.71 4.39 27.65
C LEU A 196 11.76 4.96 28.72
N CYS A 197 12.23 5.10 29.96
CA CYS A 197 11.43 5.64 31.05
C CYS A 197 11.11 7.13 30.86
N VAL A 198 12.05 7.93 30.36
CA VAL A 198 11.80 9.34 29.98
C VAL A 198 10.77 9.42 28.87
N SER A 199 10.88 8.57 27.84
CA SER A 199 9.90 8.49 26.76
C SER A 199 8.50 8.16 27.29
N ALA A 200 8.39 7.20 28.21
CA ALA A 200 7.11 6.88 28.87
C ALA A 200 6.56 8.08 29.65
N TRP A 201 7.42 8.80 30.37
CA TRP A 201 7.02 9.97 31.18
C TRP A 201 6.57 11.15 30.33
N MET A 202 7.20 11.37 29.17
CA MET A 202 6.77 12.40 28.22
C MET A 202 5.38 12.12 27.65
N LEU A 203 4.99 10.85 27.54
CA LEU A 203 3.67 10.46 27.06
C LEU A 203 2.62 10.46 28.18
N ASP A 204 2.97 10.01 29.38
CA ASP A 204 2.08 9.94 30.55
C ASP A 204 2.89 10.04 31.86
N ALA A 205 3.01 11.27 32.37
CA ALA A 205 3.82 11.57 33.56
C ALA A 205 3.22 11.01 34.86
N GLU A 206 1.89 10.86 34.91
CA GLU A 206 1.13 10.46 36.10
C GLU A 206 0.93 8.94 36.18
N ARG A 207 1.60 8.18 35.30
CA ARG A 207 1.48 6.73 35.26
C ARG A 207 1.92 6.09 36.59
N PRO A 208 1.07 5.23 37.20
CA PRO A 208 1.43 4.52 38.41
C PRO A 208 2.73 3.70 38.26
N GLY A 209 3.65 3.87 39.21
CA GLY A 209 4.93 3.16 39.27
C GLY A 209 6.03 3.68 38.33
N LEU A 210 5.74 4.62 37.42
CA LEU A 210 6.75 5.16 36.51
C LEU A 210 7.79 6.01 37.24
N LYS A 211 7.36 6.86 38.18
CA LYS A 211 8.26 7.70 38.99
C LYS A 211 9.25 6.86 39.81
N ASP A 212 8.76 5.80 40.44
CA ASP A 212 9.60 4.88 41.22
C ASP A 212 10.58 4.12 40.31
N GLN A 213 10.12 3.71 39.13
CA GLN A 213 10.98 3.06 38.13
C GLN A 213 12.09 4.01 37.64
N VAL A 214 11.79 5.28 37.38
CA VAL A 214 12.79 6.30 37.02
C VAL A 214 13.82 6.46 38.14
N ALA A 215 13.37 6.61 39.39
CA ALA A 215 14.26 6.74 40.55
C ALA A 215 15.17 5.51 40.75
N SER A 216 14.62 4.31 40.52
CA SER A 216 15.37 3.04 40.59
C SER A 216 16.47 2.99 39.51
N VAL A 217 16.16 3.37 38.28
CA VAL A 217 17.12 3.42 37.17
C VAL A 217 18.22 4.45 37.45
N GLU A 218 17.86 5.62 37.98
CA GLU A 218 18.84 6.66 38.36
C GLU A 218 19.80 6.17 39.45
N THR A 219 19.26 5.55 40.51
CA THR A 219 20.05 4.96 41.59
C THR A 219 21.01 3.88 41.06
N LEU A 220 20.52 2.99 40.19
CA LEU A 220 21.36 1.97 39.55
C LEU A 220 22.45 2.61 38.69
N GLY A 221 22.14 3.65 37.92
CA GLY A 221 23.11 4.39 37.11
C GLY A 221 24.22 5.02 37.95
N GLN A 222 23.86 5.72 39.04
CA GLN A 222 24.83 6.30 39.98
C GLN A 222 25.73 5.22 40.59
N SER A 223 25.16 4.06 40.96
CA SER A 223 25.94 2.95 41.50
C SER A 223 26.94 2.37 40.49
N LEU A 224 26.57 2.32 39.21
CA LEU A 224 27.43 1.83 38.12
C LEU A 224 28.54 2.83 37.76
N GLU A 225 28.30 4.13 37.95
CA GLU A 225 29.29 5.18 37.75
C GLU A 225 30.32 5.21 38.87
N ALA A 226 29.89 5.01 40.12
CA ALA A 226 30.77 4.91 41.27
C ALA A 226 31.69 3.67 41.23
N LYS A 227 31.28 2.60 40.54
CA LYS A 227 32.11 1.39 40.36
C LYS A 227 33.30 1.68 39.42
N THR A 228 34.51 1.50 39.94
CA THR A 228 35.76 1.52 39.18
C THR A 228 36.07 0.15 38.56
N GLN A 229 37.00 0.11 37.59
CA GLN A 229 37.53 -1.13 37.03
C GLN A 229 38.10 -2.01 38.16
N GLY A 230 37.63 -3.26 38.28
CA GLY A 230 38.08 -4.22 39.31
C GLY A 230 37.16 -4.38 40.54
N ALA A 231 36.05 -3.64 40.62
CA ALA A 231 35.04 -3.83 41.67
C ALA A 231 34.22 -5.12 41.48
N ALA A 232 33.50 -5.54 42.53
CA ALA A 232 32.65 -6.74 42.54
C ALA A 232 31.72 -6.85 41.32
N ALA A 233 31.35 -8.09 40.96
CA ALA A 233 30.59 -8.48 39.77
C ALA A 233 29.62 -7.40 39.24
N ALA A 234 29.71 -7.12 37.95
CA ALA A 234 28.88 -6.09 37.31
C ALA A 234 27.39 -6.48 37.40
N PRO A 235 26.48 -5.60 37.88
CA PRO A 235 25.06 -5.93 38.06
C PRO A 235 24.29 -5.85 36.73
N VAL A 236 24.76 -6.58 35.72
CA VAL A 236 24.17 -6.59 34.37
C VAL A 236 22.74 -7.13 34.37
N ASP A 237 22.44 -8.10 35.23
CA ASP A 237 21.08 -8.65 35.39
C ASP A 237 20.10 -7.60 35.94
N ALA A 238 20.55 -6.74 36.87
CA ALA A 238 19.77 -5.62 37.36
C ALA A 238 19.53 -4.57 36.25
N ALA A 239 20.55 -4.30 35.42
CA ALA A 239 20.42 -3.38 34.29
C ALA A 239 19.46 -3.90 33.21
N LEU A 240 19.51 -5.20 32.89
CA LEU A 240 18.54 -5.86 32.01
C LEU A 240 17.12 -5.76 32.57
N THR A 241 16.94 -6.06 33.85
CA THR A 241 15.65 -5.98 34.54
C THR A 241 15.09 -4.56 34.51
N ALA A 242 15.93 -3.55 34.79
CA ALA A 242 15.55 -2.15 34.76
C ALA A 242 15.13 -1.68 33.35
N ARG A 243 15.87 -2.09 32.31
CA ARG A 243 15.52 -1.81 30.91
C ARG A 243 14.18 -2.45 30.53
N ALA A 244 13.99 -3.72 30.87
CA ALA A 244 12.74 -4.45 30.60
C ALA A 244 11.54 -3.81 31.31
N ALA A 245 11.72 -3.34 32.55
CA ALA A 245 10.69 -2.63 33.31
C ALA A 245 10.32 -1.29 32.65
N CYS A 246 11.29 -0.47 32.24
CA CYS A 246 11.03 0.78 31.50
C CYS A 246 10.36 0.53 30.14
N LEU A 247 10.80 -0.48 29.38
CA LEU A 247 10.16 -0.86 28.12
C LEU A 247 8.71 -1.30 28.35
N SER A 248 8.44 -2.03 29.42
CA SER A 248 7.08 -2.42 29.80
C SER A 248 6.22 -1.21 30.14
N GLN A 249 6.75 -0.22 30.86
CA GLN A 249 6.01 1.02 31.16
C GLN A 249 5.66 1.78 29.86
N LEU A 250 6.64 2.01 28.99
CA LEU A 250 6.43 2.66 27.69
C LEU A 250 5.39 1.91 26.84
N THR A 251 5.49 0.58 26.77
CA THR A 251 4.53 -0.27 26.05
C THR A 251 3.12 -0.09 26.57
N GLN A 252 2.92 -0.03 27.89
CA GLN A 252 1.60 0.11 28.47
C GLN A 252 1.02 1.52 28.25
N VAL A 253 1.84 2.57 28.29
CA VAL A 253 1.42 3.94 27.92
C VAL A 253 0.92 3.96 26.49
N ARG A 254 1.70 3.38 25.56
CA ARG A 254 1.33 3.36 24.14
C ARG A 254 0.06 2.56 23.88
N ARG A 255 -0.11 1.40 24.52
CA ARG A 255 -1.34 0.61 24.38
C ARG A 255 -2.58 1.41 24.80
N ALA A 256 -2.51 2.19 25.87
CA ALA A 256 -3.63 3.02 26.29
C ALA A 256 -3.99 4.06 25.21
N ALA A 257 -2.99 4.68 24.59
CA ALA A 257 -3.18 5.62 23.48
C ALA A 257 -3.67 4.93 22.18
N THR A 258 -3.18 3.72 21.86
CA THR A 258 -3.62 2.94 20.70
C THR A 258 -5.07 2.48 20.81
N THR A 259 -5.56 2.14 22.01
CA THR A 259 -6.99 1.81 22.20
C THR A 259 -7.90 2.98 21.82
N GLY A 260 -7.45 4.22 21.98
CA GLY A 260 -8.21 5.42 21.60
C GLY A 260 -8.15 5.77 20.11
N ASP A 261 -7.11 5.33 19.40
CA ASP A 261 -6.89 5.61 17.97
C ASP A 261 -6.12 4.44 17.32
N PRO A 262 -6.79 3.27 17.12
CA PRO A 262 -6.11 2.02 16.75
C PRO A 262 -5.59 2.03 15.31
N SER A 263 -6.01 3.00 14.49
CA SER A 263 -5.69 3.05 13.06
C SER A 263 -4.82 4.20 12.62
N SER A 264 -4.28 5.01 13.54
CA SER A 264 -3.49 6.17 13.17
C SER A 264 -2.18 5.78 12.44
N PRO A 265 -2.02 6.07 11.13
CA PRO A 265 -0.73 5.93 10.45
C PRO A 265 0.18 7.12 10.81
N ALA A 266 0.12 7.61 12.04
CA ALA A 266 0.76 8.85 12.45
C ALA A 266 2.29 8.70 12.49
N ALA A 267 2.79 7.56 12.99
CA ALA A 267 4.22 7.27 13.01
C ALA A 267 4.78 7.05 11.59
N ASP A 268 4.02 6.39 10.69
CA ASP A 268 4.41 6.22 9.29
C ASP A 268 4.44 7.53 8.52
N ARG A 269 3.40 8.36 8.65
CA ARG A 269 3.38 9.69 8.03
C ARG A 269 4.51 10.58 8.55
N LEU A 270 4.87 10.44 9.83
CA LEU A 270 6.01 11.15 10.40
C LEU A 270 7.34 10.63 9.83
N LEU A 271 7.51 9.31 9.72
CA LEU A 271 8.69 8.69 9.10
C LEU A 271 8.83 9.12 7.63
N GLU A 272 7.74 9.16 6.89
CA GLU A 272 7.67 9.64 5.51
C GLU A 272 8.05 11.13 5.43
N ALA A 273 7.48 11.98 6.29
CA ALA A 273 7.80 13.41 6.35
C ALA A 273 9.28 13.68 6.67
N LEU A 274 9.88 12.91 7.58
CA LEU A 274 11.30 12.98 7.89
C LEU A 274 12.17 12.50 6.72
N SER A 275 11.73 11.45 6.03
CA SER A 275 12.45 10.89 4.88
C SER A 275 12.43 11.85 3.69
N ALA A 276 11.29 12.49 3.42
CA ALA A 276 11.11 13.44 2.34
C ALA A 276 12.02 14.68 2.45
N ARG A 277 12.46 15.04 3.68
CA ARG A 277 13.40 16.14 3.90
C ARG A 277 14.81 15.86 3.35
N GLY A 278 15.20 14.58 3.31
CA GLY A 278 16.58 14.15 3.04
C GLY A 278 17.56 14.49 4.17
N GLY A 279 18.66 13.74 4.25
CA GLY A 279 19.79 14.04 5.16
C GLY A 279 19.59 13.75 6.65
N LEU A 280 18.44 13.21 7.08
CA LEU A 280 18.12 12.93 8.49
C LEU A 280 18.20 11.45 8.90
N GLU A 281 18.36 10.53 7.94
CA GLU A 281 18.41 9.07 8.14
C GLU A 281 17.39 8.55 9.18
N PRO A 282 16.07 8.84 9.02
CA PRO A 282 15.11 8.51 10.05
C PRO A 282 14.90 7.00 10.16
N ARG A 283 14.76 6.51 11.40
CA ARG A 283 14.56 5.08 11.69
C ARG A 283 13.56 4.87 12.82
N ARG A 284 12.82 3.76 12.76
CA ARG A 284 11.96 3.32 13.87
C ARG A 284 12.81 2.66 14.95
N GLU A 285 12.58 3.06 16.20
CA GLU A 285 13.19 2.50 17.40
C GLU A 285 12.13 2.23 18.48
N ASP A 286 12.53 1.57 19.56
CA ASP A 286 11.65 1.30 20.70
C ASP A 286 11.03 2.57 21.29
N THR A 287 11.71 3.71 21.24
CA THR A 287 11.25 5.01 21.78
C THR A 287 10.42 5.83 20.81
N GLY A 288 10.49 5.57 19.50
CA GLY A 288 9.73 6.29 18.47
C GLY A 288 10.47 6.38 17.14
N VAL A 289 10.32 7.49 16.43
CA VAL A 289 11.06 7.74 15.17
C VAL A 289 12.27 8.61 15.47
N THR A 290 13.47 8.09 15.22
CA THR A 290 14.74 8.76 15.51
C THR A 290 15.36 9.32 14.25
N ALA A 291 15.71 10.61 14.26
CA ALA A 291 16.56 11.25 13.26
C ALA A 291 17.98 11.44 13.82
N THR A 292 19.00 10.98 13.10
CA THR A 292 20.40 11.05 13.56
C THR A 292 21.14 12.20 12.89
N LEU A 293 21.64 13.14 13.69
CA LEU A 293 22.48 14.25 13.24
C LEU A 293 23.96 13.97 13.59
N ARG A 294 24.83 14.13 12.59
CA ARG A 294 26.30 14.00 12.73
C ARG A 294 26.96 15.35 12.48
N ALA A 295 28.20 15.51 12.94
CA ALA A 295 28.96 16.76 12.81
C ALA A 295 28.16 17.99 13.32
N VAL A 296 27.41 17.78 14.40
CA VAL A 296 26.45 18.76 14.93
C VAL A 296 27.14 19.98 15.49
N PHE A 297 28.35 19.81 16.03
CA PHE A 297 29.08 20.85 16.75
C PHE A 297 30.41 21.18 16.08
N GLN A 298 30.76 22.46 16.08
CA GLN A 298 32.10 22.97 15.82
C GLN A 298 32.57 23.74 17.07
N GLY A 299 33.48 23.13 17.83
CA GLY A 299 33.75 23.57 19.19
C GLY A 299 32.50 23.40 20.05
N ASP A 300 32.04 24.47 20.68
CA ASP A 300 30.88 24.48 21.58
C ASP A 300 29.58 24.94 20.92
N LYS A 301 29.63 25.33 19.66
CA LYS A 301 28.47 25.86 18.94
C LYS A 301 27.95 24.83 17.94
N PRO A 302 26.61 24.72 17.77
CA PRO A 302 26.06 23.97 16.65
C PRO A 302 26.52 24.54 15.31
N THR A 303 26.77 23.68 14.32
CA THR A 303 27.09 24.09 12.96
C THR A 303 25.87 24.71 12.28
N PRO A 304 26.04 25.55 11.23
CA PRO A 304 24.91 26.09 10.47
C PRO A 304 23.99 25.00 9.90
N ALA A 305 24.56 23.92 9.36
CA ALA A 305 23.82 22.76 8.87
C ALA A 305 23.00 22.07 9.97
N ALA A 306 23.56 21.96 11.19
CA ALA A 306 22.81 21.42 12.32
C ALA A 306 21.66 22.33 12.75
N LEU A 307 21.84 23.66 12.72
CA LEU A 307 20.76 24.60 13.02
C LEU A 307 19.62 24.50 11.99
N GLU A 308 19.95 24.40 10.70
CA GLU A 308 18.94 24.18 9.65
C GLU A 308 18.18 22.86 9.84
N ALA A 309 18.89 21.78 10.20
CA ALA A 309 18.28 20.49 10.49
C ALA A 309 17.35 20.56 11.72
N LEU A 310 17.78 21.22 12.80
CA LEU A 310 16.97 21.40 14.02
C LEU A 310 15.74 22.27 13.73
N GLU A 311 15.85 23.34 12.95
CA GLU A 311 14.71 24.15 12.55
C GLU A 311 13.69 23.31 11.74
N ALA A 312 14.17 22.49 10.80
CA ALA A 312 13.32 21.58 10.05
C ALA A 312 12.62 20.56 10.95
N LEU A 313 13.35 19.94 11.89
CA LEU A 313 12.79 19.00 12.87
C LEU A 313 11.74 19.66 13.77
N ALA A 314 11.97 20.90 14.22
CA ALA A 314 11.01 21.66 15.00
C ALA A 314 9.74 21.99 14.21
N LYS A 315 9.86 22.33 12.91
CA LYS A 315 8.69 22.53 12.03
C LYS A 315 7.87 21.25 11.89
N ILE A 316 8.53 20.10 11.70
CA ILE A 316 7.87 18.79 11.64
C ILE A 316 7.19 18.48 12.99
N ALA A 317 7.85 18.75 14.12
CA ALA A 317 7.26 18.55 15.45
C ALA A 317 6.06 19.45 15.71
N LYS A 318 6.10 20.70 15.26
CA LYS A 318 4.97 21.63 15.34
C LYS A 318 3.77 21.13 14.54
N ALA A 319 4.00 20.53 13.37
CA ALA A 319 2.95 19.89 12.57
C ALA A 319 2.44 18.58 13.19
N ASN A 320 3.18 17.99 14.13
CA ASN A 320 2.88 16.71 14.76
C ASN A 320 2.92 16.80 16.31
N PRO A 321 2.08 17.65 16.95
CA PRO A 321 2.20 17.97 18.38
C PRO A 321 1.94 16.79 19.32
N ARG A 322 1.41 15.68 18.80
CA ARG A 322 1.23 14.41 19.55
C ARG A 322 2.56 13.70 19.83
N PHE A 323 3.64 14.05 19.12
CA PHE A 323 4.96 13.45 19.27
C PHE A 323 5.89 14.43 19.99
N PRO A 324 6.06 14.32 21.31
CA PRO A 324 7.03 15.15 22.00
C PRO A 324 8.45 14.74 21.58
N LEU A 325 9.37 15.70 21.57
CA LEU A 325 10.75 15.48 21.13
C LEU A 325 11.66 15.14 22.29
N LEU A 326 12.46 14.09 22.15
CA LEU A 326 13.57 13.78 23.04
C LEU A 326 14.89 13.97 22.30
N VAL A 327 15.71 14.90 22.77
CA VAL A 327 17.06 15.16 22.25
C VAL A 327 18.07 14.36 23.05
N VAL A 328 18.80 13.49 22.39
CA VAL A 328 19.83 12.64 23.00
C VAL A 328 21.20 13.01 22.42
N VAL A 329 22.14 13.39 23.29
CA VAL A 329 23.50 13.76 22.87
C VAL A 329 24.49 12.68 23.32
N HIS A 330 25.32 12.21 22.38
CA HIS A 330 26.37 11.22 22.62
C HIS A 330 27.74 11.88 22.53
N ASP A 331 28.15 12.61 23.57
CA ASP A 331 29.41 13.36 23.59
C ASP A 331 29.93 13.56 25.02
N ALA A 332 31.21 13.89 25.20
CA ALA A 332 31.80 14.17 26.52
C ALA A 332 31.07 15.31 27.27
N ARG A 333 30.48 16.28 26.56
CA ARG A 333 29.71 17.41 27.14
C ARG A 333 28.21 17.26 26.90
N ALA A 334 27.71 16.03 26.99
CA ALA A 334 26.37 15.70 26.51
C ALA A 334 25.24 16.45 27.23
N ASP A 335 25.31 16.67 28.54
CA ASP A 335 24.19 17.25 29.29
C ASP A 335 23.98 18.73 28.97
N GLU A 336 25.04 19.54 28.93
CA GLU A 336 24.93 20.97 28.58
C GLU A 336 24.51 21.14 27.13
N ARG A 337 25.08 20.33 26.22
CA ARG A 337 24.75 20.37 24.79
C ARG A 337 23.32 19.93 24.53
N ALA A 338 22.84 18.88 25.21
CA ALA A 338 21.45 18.44 25.08
C ALA A 338 20.48 19.56 25.49
N LYS A 339 20.71 20.20 26.65
CA LYS A 339 19.89 21.33 27.12
C LYS A 339 19.93 22.52 26.15
N ASP A 340 21.08 22.82 25.55
CA ASP A 340 21.17 23.89 24.54
C ASP A 340 20.37 23.58 23.28
N LEU A 341 20.48 22.36 22.76
CA LEU A 341 19.73 21.95 21.59
C LEU A 341 18.22 21.90 21.83
N ALA A 342 17.78 21.47 23.02
CA ALA A 342 16.36 21.48 23.38
C ALA A 342 15.78 22.90 23.37
N ARG A 343 16.45 23.87 24.01
CA ARG A 343 16.04 25.28 23.98
C ARG A 343 15.95 25.85 22.56
N ARG A 344 16.83 25.41 21.66
CA ARG A 344 16.80 25.83 20.24
C ARG A 344 15.60 25.25 19.51
N LEU A 345 15.31 23.95 19.70
CA LEU A 345 14.11 23.33 19.12
C LEU A 345 12.83 24.03 19.59
N GLU A 346 12.75 24.34 20.88
CA GLU A 346 11.64 25.14 21.44
C GLU A 346 11.56 26.53 20.81
N ALA A 347 12.69 27.23 20.67
CA ALA A 347 12.74 28.53 19.99
C ALA A 347 12.35 28.46 18.51
N PHE A 348 12.57 27.33 17.84
CA PHE A 348 12.09 27.05 16.49
C PHE A 348 10.62 26.59 16.43
N GLY A 349 9.95 26.49 17.58
CA GLY A 349 8.51 26.22 17.70
C GLY A 349 8.14 24.76 17.97
N ALA A 350 9.09 23.91 18.38
CA ALA A 350 8.76 22.57 18.86
C ALA A 350 7.96 22.65 20.19
N PRO A 351 6.85 21.93 20.34
CA PRO A 351 5.91 22.18 21.45
C PRO A 351 6.34 21.58 22.79
N ARG A 352 6.98 20.41 22.79
CA ARG A 352 7.39 19.68 24.01
C ARG A 352 8.73 19.02 23.74
N VAL A 353 9.79 19.47 24.42
CA VAL A 353 11.14 18.97 24.20
C VAL A 353 11.78 18.56 25.53
N GLU A 354 12.32 17.35 25.59
CA GLU A 354 13.17 16.88 26.68
C GLU A 354 14.60 16.67 26.16
N ALA A 355 15.56 16.77 27.06
CA ALA A 355 16.98 16.67 26.72
C ALA A 355 17.70 15.68 27.64
N ARG A 356 18.48 14.76 27.07
CA ARG A 356 19.29 13.80 27.84
C ARG A 356 20.70 13.67 27.27
N GLY A 357 21.69 13.80 28.14
CA GLY A 357 23.06 13.45 27.80
C GLY A 357 23.34 11.99 28.08
N VAL A 358 23.69 11.22 27.05
CA VAL A 358 24.11 9.81 27.21
C VAL A 358 25.63 9.69 27.32
N GLY A 359 26.35 10.64 26.76
CA GLY A 359 27.80 10.61 26.71
C GLY A 359 28.31 9.42 25.91
N ASP A 360 29.30 8.72 26.45
CA ASP A 360 29.97 7.61 25.77
C ASP A 360 29.42 6.23 26.13
N ARG A 361 28.26 6.18 26.80
CA ARG A 361 27.61 4.95 27.30
C ARG A 361 26.98 4.11 26.17
N LEU A 362 26.67 4.73 25.03
CA LEU A 362 26.13 4.08 23.82
C LEU A 362 27.00 4.38 22.58
N PRO A 363 28.23 3.84 22.52
CA PRO A 363 29.12 4.07 21.39
C PRO A 363 28.66 3.29 20.15
N LEU A 364 28.71 3.90 18.97
CA LEU A 364 28.50 3.23 17.68
C LEU A 364 29.69 2.33 17.32
N VAL A 365 30.90 2.79 17.65
CA VAL A 365 32.15 2.07 17.42
C VAL A 365 32.93 1.94 18.72
N PRO A 366 33.61 0.80 18.98
CA PRO A 366 34.39 0.61 20.21
C PRO A 366 35.40 1.75 20.42
N LYS A 367 35.53 2.24 21.66
CA LYS A 367 36.36 3.41 22.01
C LYS A 367 37.82 3.27 21.60
N GLY A 368 38.35 2.05 21.54
CA GLY A 368 39.72 1.77 21.10
C GLY A 368 39.94 1.85 19.58
N THR A 369 38.89 2.05 18.78
CA THR A 369 39.01 2.13 17.32
C THR A 369 39.56 3.51 16.91
N PRO A 370 40.52 3.60 15.97
CA PRO A 370 40.96 4.90 15.45
C PRO A 370 39.79 5.74 14.93
N GLY A 371 39.69 6.98 15.41
CA GLY A 371 38.59 7.89 15.10
C GLY A 371 37.26 7.58 15.80
N ALA A 372 37.23 6.69 16.81
CA ALA A 372 36.00 6.36 17.53
C ALA A 372 35.34 7.59 18.17
N ALA A 373 36.13 8.49 18.75
CA ALA A 373 35.62 9.70 19.39
C ALA A 373 34.76 10.52 18.43
N SER A 374 35.26 10.83 17.22
CA SER A 374 34.49 11.60 16.24
C SER A 374 33.29 10.83 15.68
N LYS A 375 33.41 9.51 15.48
CA LYS A 375 32.31 8.66 14.97
C LYS A 375 31.18 8.47 15.98
N ASN A 376 31.50 8.51 17.28
CA ASN A 376 30.52 8.35 18.36
C ASN A 376 29.79 9.65 18.70
N VAL A 377 30.37 10.82 18.37
CA VAL A 377 29.73 12.13 18.52
C VAL A 377 28.56 12.25 17.55
N ARG A 378 27.35 12.25 18.11
CA ARG A 378 26.10 12.42 17.36
C ARG A 378 25.01 12.97 18.27
N VAL A 379 23.97 13.47 17.63
CA VAL A 379 22.71 13.84 18.28
C VAL A 379 21.59 13.03 17.66
N GLU A 380 20.80 12.40 18.50
CA GLU A 380 19.58 11.70 18.09
C GLU A 380 18.39 12.56 18.51
N VAL A 381 17.56 12.98 17.56
CA VAL A 381 16.30 13.68 17.82
C VAL A 381 15.18 12.67 17.63
N ILE A 382 14.57 12.28 18.74
CA ILE A 382 13.57 11.21 18.80
C ILE A 382 12.20 11.83 18.91
N PHE A 383 11.33 11.55 17.94
CA PHE A 383 9.90 11.82 18.06
C PHE A 383 9.26 10.67 18.82
N VAL A 384 9.00 10.90 20.11
CA VAL A 384 8.48 9.85 20.99
C VAL A 384 7.08 9.48 20.56
N SER A 385 6.90 8.23 20.09
CA SER A 385 5.64 7.79 19.52
C SER A 385 4.62 7.46 20.62
N PRO A 386 3.41 8.05 20.60
CA PRO A 386 2.31 7.63 21.48
C PRO A 386 1.71 6.28 21.05
N LEU A 387 2.03 5.78 19.86
CA LEU A 387 1.54 4.52 19.30
C LEU A 387 2.72 3.58 19.08
N ASN A 388 2.49 2.27 19.09
CA ASN A 388 3.54 1.33 18.67
C ASN A 388 3.73 1.36 17.16
#